data_AF-A0A6A4ZRQ7-F1
#
_entry.id   AF-A0A6A4ZRQ7-F1
#
_cell.length_a   1.000
_cell.length_b   1.000
_cell.length_c   1.000
_cell.angle_alpha   90.00
_cell.angle_beta   90.00
_cell.angle_gamma   90.00
#
_symmetry.space_group_name_H-M   'P 1'
#
loop_
_entity.id
_entity.type
_entity.pdbx_description
1 polymer ?
#
loop_
_entity_poly.entity_id
_entity_poly.type
_entity_poly.pdbx_seq_one_letter_code
_entity_poly.pdbx_strand_id
1 'polypeptide(L)'
;MADGRENSKLLTYEAFEGGRKQTKDYHGMFDHAYFVAWFQRLLDEADSLGKSNAIIVLDNAKYHKGLPDNTPKGLWTKRKMAEACEAYGIEIDVKEFRSTLWAKLKTHIAANIVPVIVQLAKDRGHEVVFTPPYHSDLQPIEMVWAYVKGAVGRQYNTSTKFPDVRQRLDREFAGLPSSVVFDCINHTDRKVVEMAAYLNDVDDADDAAGAAFSSESESESDADSCDDCDFADYDGDV
;
A
#
# COMPACT_ATOMS: atom_id res chain seq x y z
N MET A 1 -1.25 21.17 3.56
CA MET A 1 -0.45 22.05 2.69
C MET A 1 0.97 21.52 2.68
N ALA A 2 1.53 21.21 1.51
CA ALA A 2 2.91 20.75 1.38
C ALA A 2 3.88 21.76 2.03
N ASP A 3 5.02 21.29 2.52
CA ASP A 3 6.04 22.12 3.20
C ASP A 3 6.65 23.23 2.32
N GLY A 4 6.15 23.41 1.10
CA GLY A 4 6.60 24.41 0.15
C GLY A 4 7.68 23.87 -0.79
N ARG A 5 7.97 24.67 -1.81
CA ARG A 5 8.86 24.30 -2.92
C ARG A 5 10.31 24.01 -2.49
N GLU A 6 10.75 24.58 -1.37
CA GLU A 6 12.11 24.44 -0.85
C GLU A 6 12.27 23.31 0.18
N ASN A 7 11.17 22.70 0.63
CA ASN A 7 11.19 21.71 1.73
C ASN A 7 10.66 20.34 1.32
N SER A 8 10.37 20.14 0.03
CA SER A 8 9.91 18.86 -0.51
C SER A 8 11.10 17.97 -0.80
N LYS A 9 11.12 16.73 -0.32
CA LYS A 9 12.28 15.86 -0.44
C LYS A 9 11.92 14.39 -0.43
N LEU A 10 12.86 13.58 -0.91
CA LEU A 10 12.80 12.13 -0.76
C LEU A 10 13.22 11.76 0.67
N LEU A 11 12.46 10.87 1.29
CA LEU A 11 12.77 10.27 2.58
C LEU A 11 13.05 8.78 2.40
N THR A 12 13.95 8.24 3.22
CA THR A 12 14.12 6.79 3.43
C THR A 12 14.30 6.01 2.12
N TYR A 13 15.17 6.51 1.22
CA TYR A 13 15.52 5.82 -0.01
C TYR A 13 16.30 4.54 0.28
N GLU A 14 15.80 3.43 -0.24
CA GLU A 14 16.48 2.14 -0.18
C GLU A 14 16.40 1.47 -1.55
N ALA A 15 17.55 1.00 -2.02
CA ALA A 15 17.66 0.29 -3.27
C ALA A 15 18.06 -1.15 -3.01
N PHE A 16 17.18 -2.03 -3.46
CA PHE A 16 17.33 -3.46 -3.38
C PHE A 16 18.03 -4.01 -4.64
N GLU A 17 19.02 -4.88 -4.46
CA GLU A 17 19.70 -5.59 -5.55
C GLU A 17 19.49 -7.09 -5.39
N GLY A 18 18.84 -7.71 -6.38
CA GLY A 18 18.64 -9.16 -6.40
C GLY A 18 19.97 -9.93 -6.42
N GLY A 19 20.12 -10.89 -5.53
CA GLY A 19 21.26 -11.79 -5.46
C GLY A 19 21.24 -12.85 -6.57
N ARG A 20 22.42 -13.41 -6.90
CA ARG A 20 22.58 -14.45 -7.94
C ARG A 20 21.76 -15.73 -7.73
N LYS A 21 21.26 -15.97 -6.52
CA LYS A 21 20.47 -17.15 -6.12
C LYS A 21 19.03 -16.82 -5.72
N GLN A 22 18.61 -15.57 -5.85
CA GLN A 22 17.26 -15.15 -5.48
C GLN A 22 16.32 -15.26 -6.68
N THR A 23 15.02 -15.34 -6.40
CA THR A 23 13.98 -15.30 -7.41
C THR A 23 14.22 -14.10 -8.33
N LYS A 24 14.05 -14.29 -9.65
CA LYS A 24 14.14 -13.18 -10.62
C LYS A 24 13.07 -12.11 -10.35
N ASP A 25 12.06 -12.47 -9.57
CA ASP A 25 10.98 -11.62 -9.11
C ASP A 25 11.29 -11.03 -7.73
N TYR A 26 11.17 -9.70 -7.63
CA TYR A 26 11.35 -8.95 -6.39
C TYR A 26 10.24 -9.22 -5.37
N HIS A 27 9.10 -9.77 -5.80
CA HIS A 27 7.98 -10.11 -4.92
C HIS A 27 8.35 -11.14 -3.83
N GLY A 28 9.36 -11.98 -4.05
CA GLY A 28 9.87 -12.89 -3.02
C GLY A 28 10.74 -12.23 -1.94
N MET A 29 11.07 -10.94 -2.11
CA MET A 29 12.02 -10.21 -1.26
C MET A 29 11.41 -8.95 -0.64
N PHE A 30 10.46 -8.35 -1.33
CA PHE A 30 9.70 -7.20 -0.86
C PHE A 30 8.36 -7.67 -0.30
N ASP A 31 8.40 -8.20 0.93
CA ASP A 31 7.22 -8.73 1.64
C ASP A 31 6.64 -7.73 2.65
N HIS A 32 5.57 -8.15 3.35
CA HIS A 32 4.93 -7.33 4.37
C HIS A 32 5.86 -6.97 5.54
N ALA A 33 6.67 -7.92 6.01
CA ALA A 33 7.55 -7.69 7.15
C ALA A 33 8.64 -6.67 6.82
N TYR A 34 9.21 -6.78 5.61
CA TYR A 34 10.15 -5.82 5.07
C TYR A 34 9.52 -4.43 4.98
N PHE A 35 8.32 -4.33 4.39
CA PHE A 35 7.63 -3.06 4.23
C PHE A 35 7.33 -2.40 5.59
N VAL A 36 6.88 -3.16 6.59
CA VAL A 36 6.65 -2.64 7.95
C VAL A 36 7.94 -2.10 8.56
N ALA A 37 9.06 -2.81 8.41
CA ALA A 37 10.36 -2.33 8.91
C ALA A 37 10.82 -1.06 8.18
N TRP A 38 10.62 -0.97 6.88
CA TRP A 38 10.89 0.25 6.10
C TRP A 38 9.98 1.41 6.52
N PHE A 39 8.69 1.14 6.73
CA PHE A 39 7.72 2.14 7.14
C PHE A 39 8.05 2.74 8.52
N GLN A 40 8.56 1.93 9.45
CA GLN A 40 9.07 2.44 10.74
C GLN A 40 10.24 3.40 10.54
N ARG A 41 11.18 3.11 9.64
CA ARG A 41 12.29 4.03 9.32
C ARG A 41 11.80 5.35 8.71
N LEU A 42 10.78 5.28 7.86
CA LEU A 42 10.12 6.47 7.31
C LEU A 42 9.54 7.35 8.43
N LEU A 43 8.83 6.73 9.37
CA LEU A 43 8.29 7.45 10.53
C LEU A 43 9.41 8.01 11.43
N ASP A 44 10.48 7.26 11.68
CA ASP A 44 11.61 7.72 12.48
C ASP A 44 12.29 8.93 11.83
N GLU A 45 12.43 8.92 10.50
CA GLU A 45 12.97 10.05 9.75
C GLU A 45 12.01 11.25 9.80
N ALA A 46 10.70 11.05 9.67
CA ALA A 46 9.70 12.11 9.84
C ALA A 46 9.77 12.75 11.23
N ASP A 47 9.86 11.94 12.28
CA ASP A 47 10.01 12.39 13.67
C ASP A 47 11.30 13.22 13.85
N SER A 48 12.42 12.76 13.27
CA SER A 48 13.71 13.48 13.33
C SER A 48 13.66 14.86 12.67
N LEU A 49 12.72 15.06 11.74
CA LEU A 49 12.46 16.31 11.05
C LEU A 49 11.39 17.17 11.74
N GLY A 50 10.86 16.70 12.88
CA GLY A 50 9.77 17.35 13.60
C GLY A 50 8.47 17.40 12.82
N LYS A 51 8.23 16.42 11.93
CA LYS A 51 7.00 16.32 11.15
C LYS A 51 5.97 15.50 11.91
N SER A 52 4.77 16.06 12.07
CA SER A 52 3.60 15.44 12.69
C SER A 52 2.36 15.80 11.88
N ASN A 53 1.22 15.10 12.07
CA ASN A 53 -0.02 15.34 11.32
C ASN A 53 0.17 15.24 9.80
N ALA A 54 1.08 14.38 9.36
CA ALA A 54 1.29 14.11 7.94
C ALA A 54 0.26 13.11 7.42
N ILE A 55 -0.15 13.30 6.17
CA ILE A 55 -0.92 12.32 5.41
C ILE A 55 0.07 11.51 4.57
N ILE A 56 0.11 10.21 4.78
CA ILE A 56 0.95 9.25 4.07
C ILE A 56 0.07 8.55 3.04
N VAL A 57 0.32 8.81 1.77
CA VAL A 57 -0.48 8.29 0.66
C VAL A 57 0.17 7.04 0.07
N LEU A 58 -0.58 5.93 -0.04
CA LEU A 58 -0.10 4.64 -0.55
C LEU A 58 -1.04 4.06 -1.60
N ASP A 59 -0.53 3.21 -2.49
CA ASP A 59 -1.40 2.37 -3.33
C ASP A 59 -1.95 1.15 -2.56
N ASN A 60 -2.70 0.34 -3.29
CA ASN A 60 -3.37 -0.85 -2.81
C ASN A 60 -2.50 -2.13 -2.84
N ALA A 61 -1.17 -2.03 -2.91
CA ALA A 61 -0.32 -3.23 -2.89
C ALA A 61 -0.61 -4.11 -1.66
N LYS A 62 -0.68 -5.42 -1.86
CA LYS A 62 -1.10 -6.38 -0.81
C LYS A 62 -0.27 -6.25 0.47
N TYR A 63 1.03 -6.04 0.35
CA TYR A 63 1.94 -5.88 1.49
C TYR A 63 1.74 -4.58 2.28
N HIS A 64 1.04 -3.56 1.75
CA HIS A 64 0.62 -2.39 2.53
C HIS A 64 -0.58 -2.68 3.45
N LYS A 65 -1.37 -3.72 3.14
CA LYS A 65 -2.64 -4.04 3.81
C LYS A 65 -2.54 -5.20 4.80
N GLY A 66 -1.33 -5.63 5.14
CA GLY A 66 -1.13 -6.71 6.11
C GLY A 66 -1.71 -6.35 7.47
N LEU A 67 -2.58 -7.22 7.98
CA LEU A 67 -3.23 -7.11 9.27
C LEU A 67 -2.33 -7.70 10.38
N PRO A 68 -2.54 -7.35 11.65
CA PRO A 68 -1.82 -7.95 12.77
C PRO A 68 -1.85 -9.49 12.75
N ASP A 69 -0.75 -10.15 13.13
CA ASP A 69 -0.61 -11.62 13.06
C ASP A 69 -1.68 -12.40 13.84
N ASN A 70 -2.20 -11.80 14.91
CA ASN A 70 -3.27 -12.37 15.74
C ASN A 70 -4.67 -12.19 15.14
N THR A 71 -4.81 -11.56 13.97
CA THR A 71 -6.08 -11.40 13.27
C THR A 71 -6.62 -12.77 12.84
N PRO A 72 -7.91 -13.07 13.10
CA PRO A 72 -8.51 -14.33 12.70
C PRO A 72 -8.45 -14.54 11.19
N LYS A 73 -8.14 -15.78 10.80
CA LYS A 73 -8.03 -16.19 9.38
C LYS A 73 -9.12 -17.18 9.02
N GLY A 74 -9.57 -17.16 7.76
CA GLY A 74 -10.61 -18.07 7.26
C GLY A 74 -10.25 -19.55 7.40
N LEU A 75 -8.96 -19.86 7.42
CA LEU A 75 -8.41 -21.21 7.63
C LEU A 75 -8.43 -21.69 9.09
N TRP A 76 -8.76 -20.84 10.08
CA TRP A 76 -8.81 -21.25 11.50
C TRP A 76 -9.90 -22.25 11.82
N THR A 77 -9.64 -23.18 12.75
CA THR A 77 -10.64 -24.15 13.21
C THR A 77 -11.85 -23.47 13.85
N LYS A 78 -13.02 -24.15 13.85
CA LYS A 78 -14.24 -23.63 14.49
C LYS A 78 -13.98 -23.20 15.95
N ARG A 79 -13.21 -23.99 16.69
CA ARG A 79 -12.81 -23.67 18.07
C ARG A 79 -12.04 -22.35 18.15
N LYS A 80 -10.99 -22.17 17.33
CA LYS A 80 -10.21 -20.92 17.29
C LYS A 80 -11.06 -19.71 16.88
N MET A 81 -12.00 -19.89 15.96
CA MET A 81 -12.93 -18.83 15.57
C MET A 81 -13.88 -18.46 16.72
N ALA A 82 -14.39 -19.44 17.48
CA ALA A 82 -15.23 -19.18 18.65
C ALA A 82 -14.45 -18.45 19.76
N GLU A 83 -13.20 -18.86 20.03
CA GLU A 83 -12.29 -18.17 20.96
C GLU A 83 -12.03 -16.71 20.53
N ALA A 84 -11.86 -16.47 19.23
CA ALA A 84 -11.69 -15.12 18.69
C ALA A 84 -12.97 -14.27 18.82
N CYS A 85 -14.14 -14.86 18.54
CA CYS A 85 -15.41 -14.17 18.74
C CYS A 85 -15.58 -13.76 20.20
N GLU A 86 -15.30 -14.65 21.15
CA GLU A 86 -15.35 -14.34 22.59
C GLU A 86 -14.36 -13.21 22.95
N ALA A 87 -13.12 -13.27 22.48
CA ALA A 87 -12.11 -12.23 22.70
C ALA A 87 -12.52 -10.85 22.16
N TYR A 88 -13.30 -10.82 21.06
CA TYR A 88 -13.84 -9.60 20.46
C TYR A 88 -15.22 -9.20 20.99
N GLY A 89 -15.79 -9.94 21.94
CA GLY A 89 -17.14 -9.68 22.47
C GLY A 89 -18.26 -9.91 21.46
N ILE A 90 -18.03 -10.76 20.45
CA ILE A 90 -19.03 -11.15 19.45
C ILE A 90 -19.85 -12.31 20.00
N GLU A 91 -21.18 -12.13 20.06
CA GLU A 91 -22.09 -13.17 20.53
C GLU A 91 -22.04 -14.42 19.62
N ILE A 92 -21.94 -15.60 20.25
CA ILE A 92 -21.90 -16.90 19.57
C ILE A 92 -23.01 -17.81 20.09
N ASP A 93 -23.62 -18.59 19.19
CA ASP A 93 -24.43 -19.76 19.56
C ASP A 93 -23.62 -21.04 19.30
N VAL A 94 -23.67 -21.99 20.23
CA VAL A 94 -22.97 -23.29 20.18
C VAL A 94 -23.27 -24.05 18.87
N LYS A 95 -24.45 -23.85 18.30
CA LYS A 95 -24.91 -24.48 17.05
C LYS A 95 -24.40 -23.79 15.79
N GLU A 96 -23.78 -22.62 15.88
CA GLU A 96 -23.31 -21.90 14.70
C GLU A 96 -22.26 -22.71 13.93
N PHE A 97 -22.34 -22.66 12.61
CA PHE A 97 -21.36 -23.30 11.76
C PHE A 97 -20.10 -22.44 11.66
N ARG A 98 -18.99 -23.06 11.25
CA ARG A 98 -17.73 -22.36 11.02
C ARG A 98 -17.89 -21.18 10.06
N SER A 99 -18.68 -21.34 9.00
CA SER A 99 -18.96 -20.27 8.03
C SER A 99 -19.68 -19.07 8.66
N THR A 100 -20.63 -19.31 9.57
CA THR A 100 -21.34 -18.25 10.30
C THR A 100 -20.40 -17.47 11.22
N LEU A 101 -19.54 -18.17 11.97
CA LEU A 101 -18.53 -17.53 12.82
C LEU A 101 -17.55 -16.71 11.98
N TRP A 102 -17.10 -17.25 10.84
CA TRP A 102 -16.20 -16.53 9.94
C TRP A 102 -16.86 -15.28 9.35
N ALA A 103 -18.14 -15.33 8.97
CA ALA A 103 -18.86 -14.15 8.48
C ALA A 103 -18.90 -13.03 9.52
N LYS A 104 -19.23 -13.36 10.79
CA LYS A 104 -19.20 -12.40 11.90
C LYS A 104 -17.81 -11.81 12.12
N LEU A 105 -16.78 -12.65 12.12
CA LEU A 105 -15.39 -12.21 12.24
C LEU A 105 -15.00 -11.31 11.07
N LYS A 106 -15.38 -11.63 9.83
CA LYS A 106 -15.07 -10.81 8.65
C LYS A 106 -15.67 -9.41 8.77
N THR A 107 -16.93 -9.31 9.21
CA THR A 107 -17.58 -8.03 9.48
C THR A 107 -16.86 -7.26 10.60
N HIS A 108 -16.49 -7.94 11.70
CA HIS A 108 -15.76 -7.30 12.79
C HIS A 108 -14.37 -6.81 12.37
N ILE A 109 -13.61 -7.64 11.63
CA ILE A 109 -12.28 -7.31 11.13
C ILE A 109 -12.36 -6.07 10.23
N ALA A 110 -13.28 -6.05 9.26
CA ALA A 110 -13.45 -4.92 8.33
C ALA A 110 -13.80 -3.61 9.05
N ALA A 111 -14.53 -3.68 10.17
CA ALA A 111 -14.95 -2.49 10.91
C ALA A 111 -13.94 -2.01 11.97
N ASN A 112 -13.11 -2.91 12.52
CA ASN A 112 -12.35 -2.62 13.75
C ASN A 112 -10.83 -2.84 13.61
N ILE A 113 -10.38 -3.59 12.62
CA ILE A 113 -8.96 -3.94 12.46
C ILE A 113 -8.41 -3.25 11.24
N VAL A 114 -7.38 -2.44 11.46
CA VAL A 114 -6.66 -1.72 10.41
C VAL A 114 -5.33 -2.42 10.09
N PRO A 115 -4.76 -2.19 8.89
CA PRO A 115 -3.41 -2.65 8.58
C PRO A 115 -2.37 -2.16 9.59
N VAL A 116 -1.32 -2.96 9.81
CA VAL A 116 -0.26 -2.68 10.81
C VAL A 116 0.33 -1.28 10.62
N ILE A 117 0.63 -0.91 9.37
CA ILE A 117 1.23 0.39 9.05
C ILE A 117 0.28 1.57 9.28
N VAL A 118 -1.04 1.37 9.17
CA VAL A 118 -2.04 2.39 9.51
C VAL A 118 -2.03 2.66 11.01
N GLN A 119 -1.98 1.60 11.83
CA GLN A 119 -1.87 1.74 13.28
C GLN A 119 -0.55 2.41 13.68
N LEU A 120 0.58 2.01 13.08
CA LEU A 120 1.89 2.62 13.34
C LEU A 120 1.92 4.12 13.03
N ALA A 121 1.34 4.54 11.90
CA ALA A 121 1.23 5.95 11.55
C ALA A 121 0.35 6.70 12.57
N LYS A 122 -0.81 6.15 12.92
CA LYS A 122 -1.75 6.74 13.88
C LYS A 122 -1.13 6.93 15.27
N ASP A 123 -0.38 5.94 15.75
CA ASP A 123 0.30 6.00 17.05
C ASP A 123 1.34 7.12 17.11
N ARG A 124 1.85 7.57 15.96
CA ARG A 124 2.75 8.71 15.82
C ARG A 124 2.08 10.00 15.34
N GLY A 125 0.74 10.04 15.32
CA GLY A 125 -0.02 11.23 14.94
C GLY A 125 -0.01 11.52 13.44
N HIS A 126 0.11 10.50 12.61
CA HIS A 126 -0.03 10.56 11.15
C HIS A 126 -1.27 9.81 10.68
N GLU A 127 -1.70 10.09 9.45
CA GLU A 127 -2.79 9.39 8.79
C GLU A 127 -2.27 8.67 7.55
N VAL A 128 -2.76 7.45 7.30
CA VAL A 128 -2.51 6.73 6.05
C VAL A 128 -3.76 6.75 5.21
N VAL A 129 -3.63 7.16 3.95
CA VAL A 129 -4.72 7.17 2.97
C VAL A 129 -4.30 6.32 1.77
N PHE A 130 -5.20 5.44 1.33
CA PHE A 130 -5.00 4.65 0.13
C PHE A 130 -5.61 5.36 -1.07
N THR A 131 -4.87 5.41 -2.19
CA THR A 131 -5.45 5.90 -3.44
C THR A 131 -6.53 4.94 -3.95
N PRO A 132 -7.52 5.43 -4.72
CA PRO A 132 -8.44 4.56 -5.44
C PRO A 132 -7.69 3.55 -6.33
N PRO A 133 -8.17 2.29 -6.44
CA PRO A 133 -7.57 1.30 -7.33
C PRO A 133 -7.47 1.80 -8.77
N TYR A 134 -6.39 1.45 -9.47
CA TYR A 134 -6.14 1.82 -10.87
C TYR A 134 -5.92 3.32 -11.15
N HIS A 135 -5.79 4.16 -10.12
CA HIS A 135 -5.49 5.59 -10.25
C HIS A 135 -4.04 5.93 -9.88
N SER A 136 -3.08 5.37 -10.64
CA SER A 136 -1.65 5.66 -10.43
C SER A 136 -1.29 7.12 -10.70
N ASP A 137 -2.13 7.84 -11.44
CA ASP A 137 -1.98 9.26 -11.70
C ASP A 137 -2.28 10.14 -10.48
N LEU A 138 -2.87 9.55 -9.44
CA LEU A 138 -3.02 10.16 -8.11
C LEU A 138 -1.83 9.85 -7.18
N GLN A 139 -0.75 9.27 -7.70
CA GLN A 139 0.46 8.98 -6.94
C GLN A 139 1.65 9.79 -7.46
N PRO A 140 2.14 10.79 -6.70
CA PRO A 140 3.20 11.68 -7.17
C PRO A 140 4.53 10.94 -7.38
N ILE A 141 4.70 9.77 -6.76
CA ILE A 141 5.89 8.92 -6.93
C ILE A 141 6.09 8.47 -8.38
N GLU A 142 5.02 8.30 -9.16
CA GLU A 142 5.10 7.91 -10.58
C GLU A 142 5.80 8.99 -11.42
N MET A 143 5.51 10.27 -11.14
CA MET A 143 6.16 11.40 -11.81
C MET A 143 7.61 11.56 -11.38
N VAL A 144 7.90 11.36 -10.09
CA VAL A 144 9.29 11.35 -9.57
C VAL A 144 10.10 10.25 -10.26
N TRP A 145 9.53 9.04 -10.38
CA TRP A 145 10.17 7.93 -11.10
C TRP A 145 10.36 8.25 -12.58
N ALA A 146 9.38 8.86 -13.25
CA ALA A 146 9.52 9.27 -14.64
C ALA A 146 10.68 10.27 -14.83
N TYR A 147 10.81 11.24 -13.93
CA TYR A 147 11.91 12.21 -13.93
C TYR A 147 13.27 11.52 -13.77
N VAL A 148 13.42 10.67 -12.74
CA VAL A 148 14.68 9.97 -12.43
C VAL A 148 15.04 8.98 -13.52
N LYS A 149 14.10 8.13 -13.97
CA LYS A 149 14.34 7.17 -15.07
C LYS A 149 14.74 7.90 -16.36
N GLY A 150 14.12 9.03 -16.66
CA GLY A 150 14.50 9.85 -17.80
C GLY A 150 15.96 10.33 -17.72
N ALA A 151 16.41 10.77 -16.55
CA ALA A 151 17.79 11.22 -16.33
C ALA A 151 18.82 10.08 -16.42
N VAL A 152 18.52 8.92 -15.83
CA VAL A 152 19.36 7.71 -15.95
C VAL A 152 19.40 7.23 -17.41
N GLY A 153 18.24 7.18 -18.08
CA GLY A 153 18.08 6.69 -19.45
C GLY A 153 18.81 7.53 -20.50
N ARG A 154 18.86 8.86 -20.34
CA ARG A 154 19.62 9.75 -21.24
C ARG A 154 21.14 9.48 -21.26
N GLN A 155 21.66 8.79 -20.26
CA GLN A 155 23.08 8.44 -20.16
C GLN A 155 23.38 7.05 -20.73
N TYR A 156 22.37 6.35 -21.24
CA TYR A 156 22.52 5.00 -21.78
C TYR A 156 23.41 4.99 -23.03
N ASN A 157 24.24 3.95 -23.12
CA ASN A 157 25.00 3.58 -24.30
C ASN A 157 25.20 2.05 -24.31
N THR A 158 25.74 1.51 -25.40
CA THR A 158 25.92 0.06 -25.60
C THR A 158 26.90 -0.60 -24.62
N SER A 159 27.70 0.17 -23.88
CA SER A 159 28.62 -0.34 -22.86
C SER A 159 28.07 -0.25 -21.43
N THR A 160 26.86 0.29 -21.24
CA THR A 160 26.23 0.46 -19.92
C THR A 160 25.93 -0.90 -19.28
N LYS A 161 26.39 -1.08 -18.04
CA LYS A 161 26.18 -2.28 -17.22
C LYS A 161 25.29 -1.98 -16.02
N PHE A 162 24.80 -3.02 -15.36
CA PHE A 162 23.95 -2.89 -14.17
C PHE A 162 24.56 -2.00 -13.06
N PRO A 163 25.87 -2.12 -12.71
CA PRO A 163 26.48 -1.21 -11.73
C PRO A 163 26.46 0.27 -12.15
N ASP A 164 26.55 0.55 -13.45
CA ASP A 164 26.45 1.92 -13.96
C ASP A 164 25.03 2.46 -13.74
N VAL A 165 24.01 1.63 -13.98
CA VAL A 165 22.60 1.99 -13.72
C VAL A 165 22.38 2.26 -12.23
N ARG A 166 22.91 1.39 -11.36
CA ARG A 166 22.83 1.58 -9.91
C ARG A 166 23.46 2.91 -9.46
N GLN A 167 24.70 3.18 -9.88
CA GLN A 167 25.39 4.42 -9.52
C GLN A 167 24.66 5.66 -10.04
N ARG A 168 24.13 5.61 -11.27
CA ARG A 168 23.34 6.70 -11.83
C ARG A 168 22.07 6.90 -11.02
N LEU A 169 21.38 5.83 -10.64
CA LEU A 169 20.16 5.89 -9.85
C LEU A 169 20.41 6.58 -8.49
N ASP A 170 21.43 6.13 -7.75
CA ASP A 170 21.80 6.73 -6.46
C ASP A 170 22.11 8.23 -6.62
N ARG A 171 22.84 8.60 -7.68
CA ARG A 171 23.18 10.01 -7.97
C ARG A 171 21.96 10.84 -8.33
N GLU A 172 21.08 10.34 -9.20
CA GLU A 172 19.89 11.09 -9.61
C GLU A 172 18.90 11.28 -8.45
N PHE A 173 18.78 10.32 -7.52
CA PHE A 173 17.99 10.50 -6.31
C PHE A 173 18.65 11.45 -5.31
N ALA A 174 19.96 11.36 -5.09
CA ALA A 174 20.68 12.28 -4.21
C ALA A 174 20.64 13.73 -4.72
N GLY A 175 20.58 13.93 -6.03
CA GLY A 175 20.48 15.24 -6.68
C GLY A 175 19.05 15.68 -7.00
N LEU A 176 18.02 14.96 -6.54
CA LEU A 176 16.63 15.24 -6.88
C LEU A 176 16.21 16.62 -6.33
N PRO A 177 15.87 17.61 -7.18
CA PRO A 177 15.57 18.95 -6.69
C PRO A 177 14.25 18.97 -5.91
N SER A 178 14.23 19.71 -4.80
CA SER A 178 13.01 19.90 -4.00
C SER A 178 11.84 20.43 -4.82
N SER A 179 12.12 21.34 -5.75
CA SER A 179 11.11 21.88 -6.66
C SER A 179 10.45 20.80 -7.52
N VAL A 180 11.19 19.77 -7.94
CA VAL A 180 10.63 18.67 -8.75
C VAL A 180 9.66 17.85 -7.90
N VAL A 181 10.04 17.50 -6.67
CA VAL A 181 9.17 16.76 -5.74
C VAL A 181 7.91 17.57 -5.45
N PHE A 182 8.06 18.85 -5.14
CA PHE A 182 6.93 19.76 -4.89
C PHE A 182 6.00 19.86 -6.10
N ASP A 183 6.54 20.06 -7.30
CA ASP A 183 5.75 20.22 -8.53
C ASP A 183 5.00 18.91 -8.87
N CYS A 184 5.57 17.72 -8.54
CA CYS A 184 4.89 16.43 -8.67
C CYS A 184 3.72 16.31 -7.67
N ILE A 185 3.94 16.63 -6.39
CA ILE A 185 2.89 16.62 -5.36
C ILE A 185 1.74 17.57 -5.76
N ASN A 186 2.07 18.80 -6.13
CA ASN A 186 1.08 19.80 -6.50
C ASN A 186 0.29 19.44 -7.77
N HIS A 187 0.90 18.71 -8.71
CA HIS A 187 0.19 18.17 -9.87
C HIS A 187 -0.90 17.18 -9.41
N THR A 188 -0.54 16.24 -8.54
CA THR A 188 -1.47 15.26 -7.98
C THR A 188 -2.57 15.93 -7.14
N ASP A 189 -2.22 16.87 -6.27
CA ASP A 189 -3.20 17.61 -5.45
C ASP A 189 -4.25 18.28 -6.34
N ARG A 190 -3.82 18.90 -7.44
CA ARG A 190 -4.73 19.56 -8.38
C ARG A 190 -5.65 18.56 -9.07
N LYS A 191 -5.14 17.39 -9.46
CA LYS A 191 -5.96 16.29 -10.00
C LYS A 191 -7.00 15.80 -9.00
N VAL A 192 -6.63 15.63 -7.74
CA VAL A 192 -7.57 15.22 -6.68
C VAL A 192 -8.70 16.24 -6.54
N VAL A 193 -8.37 17.53 -6.53
CA VAL A 193 -9.38 18.61 -6.46
C VAL A 193 -10.29 18.62 -7.69
N GLU A 194 -9.73 18.51 -8.89
CA GLU A 194 -10.48 18.45 -10.15
C GLU A 194 -11.44 17.24 -10.18
N MET A 195 -10.96 16.07 -9.74
CA MET A 195 -11.77 14.85 -9.66
C MET A 195 -12.88 14.97 -8.62
N ALA A 196 -12.60 15.55 -7.45
CA ALA A 196 -13.62 15.77 -6.42
C ALA A 196 -14.71 16.74 -6.89
N ALA A 197 -14.34 17.80 -7.61
CA ALA A 197 -15.32 18.73 -8.19
C ALA A 197 -16.21 18.01 -9.22
N TYR A 198 -15.62 17.21 -10.11
CA TYR A 198 -16.37 16.43 -11.09
C TYR A 198 -17.36 15.45 -10.44
N LEU A 199 -16.96 14.75 -9.38
CA LEU A 199 -17.84 13.81 -8.67
C LEU A 199 -19.02 14.53 -8.02
N ASN A 200 -18.79 15.68 -7.38
CA ASN A 200 -19.88 16.49 -6.82
C ASN A 200 -20.85 16.97 -7.89
N ASP A 201 -20.35 17.40 -9.06
CA ASP A 201 -21.20 17.82 -10.18
C ASP A 201 -22.06 16.66 -10.72
N VAL A 202 -21.54 15.42 -10.70
CA VAL A 202 -22.29 14.21 -11.09
C VAL A 202 -23.38 13.91 -10.06
N ASP A 203 -23.06 13.93 -8.78
CA ASP A 203 -24.03 13.70 -7.70
C ASP A 203 -25.18 14.72 -7.74
N ASP A 204 -24.85 16.02 -7.90
CA ASP A 204 -25.84 17.09 -8.04
C ASP A 204 -26.75 16.88 -9.26
N ALA A 205 -26.20 16.36 -10.36
CA ALA A 205 -26.96 16.07 -11.57
C ALA A 205 -27.88 14.86 -11.41
N ASP A 206 -27.43 13.79 -10.75
CA ASP A 206 -28.22 12.60 -10.46
C ASP A 206 -29.38 12.91 -9.49
N ASP A 207 -29.10 13.70 -8.46
CA ASP A 207 -30.11 14.22 -7.52
C ASP A 207 -31.16 15.07 -8.25
N ALA A 208 -30.72 15.96 -9.15
CA ALA A 208 -31.62 16.78 -9.95
C ALA A 208 -32.46 15.95 -10.95
N ALA A 209 -31.89 14.87 -11.49
CA ALA A 209 -32.57 13.94 -12.39
C ALA A 209 -33.53 12.99 -11.66
N GLY A 210 -33.47 12.92 -10.33
CA GLY A 210 -34.20 11.92 -9.54
C GLY A 210 -33.77 10.50 -9.86
N ALA A 211 -32.52 10.31 -10.31
CA ALA A 211 -31.96 9.01 -10.60
C ALA A 211 -31.77 8.24 -9.29
N ALA A 212 -32.40 7.07 -9.16
CA ALA A 212 -32.10 6.18 -8.05
C ALA A 212 -30.71 5.57 -8.24
N PHE A 213 -29.91 5.52 -7.17
CA PHE A 213 -28.62 4.84 -7.17
C PHE A 213 -28.79 3.39 -7.65
N SER A 214 -28.35 3.10 -8.88
CA SER A 214 -28.33 1.76 -9.43
C SER A 214 -27.05 1.07 -8.97
N SER A 215 -27.14 0.39 -7.82
CA SER A 215 -26.10 -0.51 -7.32
C SER A 215 -26.00 -1.74 -8.24
N GLU A 216 -25.44 -1.58 -9.43
CA GLU A 216 -24.93 -2.74 -10.17
C GLU A 216 -23.72 -3.27 -9.37
N SER A 217 -24.00 -4.32 -8.61
CA SER A 217 -23.08 -5.05 -7.75
C SER A 217 -21.90 -5.57 -8.56
N GLU A 218 -20.76 -4.87 -8.51
CA GLU A 218 -19.46 -5.48 -8.71
C GLU A 218 -19.26 -6.50 -7.58
N SER A 219 -19.71 -7.72 -7.82
CA SER A 219 -19.39 -8.87 -6.99
C SER A 219 -17.88 -9.10 -7.08
N GLU A 220 -17.12 -8.43 -6.22
CA GLU A 220 -15.73 -8.77 -5.94
C GLU A 220 -15.72 -10.15 -5.29
N SER A 221 -15.65 -11.17 -6.13
CA SER A 221 -15.25 -12.49 -5.70
C SER A 221 -13.76 -12.42 -5.39
N ASP A 222 -13.45 -12.00 -4.16
CA ASP A 222 -12.19 -12.33 -3.50
C ASP A 222 -12.16 -13.84 -3.32
N ALA A 223 -11.78 -14.53 -4.40
CA ALA A 223 -11.20 -15.85 -4.32
C ALA A 223 -9.87 -15.70 -3.59
N ASP A 224 -9.96 -15.76 -2.27
CA ASP A 224 -8.85 -15.94 -1.34
C ASP A 224 -8.19 -17.30 -1.63
N SER A 225 -7.39 -17.35 -2.70
CA SER A 225 -6.44 -18.43 -2.93
C SER A 225 -5.25 -18.16 -2.01
N CYS A 226 -5.42 -18.53 -0.75
CA CYS A 226 -4.33 -18.81 0.16
C CYS A 226 -3.56 -20.03 -0.38
N ASP A 227 -2.72 -19.82 -1.40
CA ASP A 227 -1.70 -20.80 -1.77
C ASP A 227 -0.47 -20.47 -0.94
N ASP A 228 -0.46 -21.08 0.25
CA ASP A 228 0.74 -21.25 1.06
C ASP A 228 1.62 -22.24 0.29
N CYS A 229 2.54 -21.73 -0.53
CA CYS A 229 3.48 -22.54 -1.27
C CYS A 229 4.58 -23.05 -0.33
N ASP A 230 4.23 -24.04 0.48
CA ASP A 230 5.20 -24.91 1.13
C ASP A 230 5.90 -25.75 0.05
N PHE A 231 7.15 -25.38 -0.19
CA PHE A 231 8.12 -26.14 -0.97
C PHE A 231 8.39 -27.46 -0.25
N ALA A 232 7.86 -28.57 -0.77
CA ALA A 232 8.29 -29.91 -0.38
C ALA A 232 8.35 -30.85 -1.61
N ASP A 233 9.54 -31.42 -1.77
CA ASP A 233 9.89 -32.66 -2.45
C ASP A 233 9.81 -32.72 -3.98
N TYR A 234 10.91 -32.25 -4.60
CA TYR A 234 11.35 -32.77 -5.89
C TYR A 234 12.20 -34.03 -5.62
N ASP A 235 11.53 -35.18 -5.48
CA ASP A 235 12.18 -36.47 -5.66
C ASP A 235 12.59 -36.58 -7.13
N GLY A 236 13.90 -36.59 -7.35
CA GLY A 236 14.48 -36.93 -8.63
C GLY A 236 14.37 -38.43 -8.85
N ASP A 237 13.88 -38.82 -10.03
CA ASP A 237 14.13 -40.14 -10.55
C ASP A 237 14.29 -40.13 -12.08
N VAL A 238 15.46 -40.65 -12.46
CA VAL A 238 15.94 -41.18 -13.76
C VAL A 238 16.29 -40.20 -14.88
#